data_AF-A0A7S4MJW0-F1
#
_entry.id   AF-A0A7S4MJW0-F1
#
_cell.length_a   1.000
_cell.length_b   1.000
_cell.length_c   1.000
_cell.angle_alpha   90.00
_cell.angle_beta   90.00
_cell.angle_gamma   90.00
#
_symmetry.space_group_name_H-M   'P 1'
#
loop_
_entity.id
_entity.type
_entity.pdbx_description
1 polymer ?
#
loop_
_entity_poly.entity_id
_entity_poly.type
_entity_poly.pdbx_seq_one_letter_code
_entity_poly.pdbx_strand_id
1 'polypeptide(L)'
;EAVVLIPFIDAAVLRKACELVDPTKLSDAEKRRNRLNGNCTWYYYDEDFMGRLNATLPGIPPLENLHTRKEILLLPDFETNFKLCKGVLMGTEAPAHFPTLQTLEFTSQLKYAKISIFRG
;
A
#
# COMPACT_ATOMS: atom_id res chain seq x y z
N GLU A 1 2.32 -22.90 13.82
CA GLU A 1 3.29 -22.58 12.75
C GLU A 1 4.48 -23.51 12.86
N ALA A 2 5.07 -23.90 11.74
CA ALA A 2 6.30 -24.69 11.70
C ALA A 2 7.47 -23.80 11.28
N VAL A 3 8.66 -24.07 11.82
CA VAL A 3 9.89 -23.38 11.42
C VAL A 3 10.39 -23.99 10.12
N VAL A 4 10.57 -23.16 9.09
CA VAL A 4 11.19 -23.56 7.83
C VAL A 4 12.65 -23.08 7.84
N LEU A 5 13.58 -24.02 7.66
CA LEU A 5 15.00 -23.73 7.59
C LEU A 5 15.42 -23.61 6.12
N ILE A 6 15.57 -22.37 5.65
CA ILE A 6 16.14 -22.05 4.33
C ILE A 6 17.46 -21.29 4.49
N PRO A 7 18.44 -21.48 3.60
CA PRO A 7 19.67 -20.72 3.63
C PRO A 7 19.41 -19.24 3.31
N PHE A 8 20.07 -18.34 4.03
CA PHE A 8 20.08 -16.92 3.69
C PHE A 8 21.03 -16.66 2.52
N ILE A 9 20.56 -15.89 1.54
CA ILE A 9 21.34 -15.57 0.35
C ILE A 9 22.41 -14.53 0.69
N ASP A 10 23.66 -14.79 0.29
CA ASP A 10 24.73 -13.79 0.31
C ASP A 10 24.57 -12.82 -0.87
N ALA A 11 24.33 -11.54 -0.55
CA ALA A 11 24.09 -10.49 -1.53
C ALA A 11 25.29 -10.21 -2.45
N ALA A 12 26.52 -10.38 -1.97
CA ALA A 12 27.73 -10.14 -2.76
C ALA A 12 27.95 -11.29 -3.75
N VAL A 13 27.73 -12.53 -3.31
CA VAL A 13 27.79 -13.72 -4.19
C VAL A 13 26.73 -13.64 -5.27
N LEU A 14 25.49 -13.29 -4.91
CA LEU A 14 24.40 -13.15 -5.85
C LEU A 14 24.69 -12.07 -6.90
N ARG A 15 25.21 -10.90 -6.49
CA ARG A 15 25.51 -9.81 -7.42
C ARG A 15 26.56 -10.19 -8.45
N LYS A 16 27.65 -10.84 -8.01
CA LYS A 16 28.69 -11.37 -8.91
C LYS A 16 28.12 -12.39 -9.89
N ALA A 17 27.24 -13.28 -9.43
CA ALA A 17 26.57 -14.24 -10.30
C ALA A 17 25.66 -13.54 -11.34
N CYS A 18 24.96 -12.48 -10.96
CA CYS A 18 24.14 -11.69 -11.87
C CYS A 18 24.97 -10.95 -12.94
N GLU A 19 26.19 -10.48 -12.60
CA GLU A 19 27.10 -9.81 -13.55
C GLU A 19 27.60 -10.74 -14.66
N LEU A 20 27.63 -12.06 -14.42
CA LEU A 20 27.97 -13.06 -15.44
C LEU A 20 26.86 -13.25 -16.49
N VAL A 21 25.66 -12.74 -16.24
CA VAL A 21 24.55 -12.80 -17.19
C VAL A 21 24.73 -11.70 -18.23
N ASP A 22 24.92 -12.11 -19.48
CA ASP A 22 25.05 -11.20 -20.63
C ASP A 22 23.86 -10.20 -20.70
N PRO A 23 24.10 -8.88 -20.55
CA PRO A 23 23.05 -7.86 -20.57
C PRO A 23 22.30 -7.75 -21.90
N THR A 24 22.86 -8.29 -22.99
CA THR A 24 22.21 -8.30 -24.31
C THR A 24 21.09 -9.33 -24.39
N LYS A 25 21.08 -10.33 -23.49
CA LYS A 25 20.00 -11.34 -23.40
C LYS A 25 18.70 -10.78 -22.83
N LEU A 26 18.76 -9.63 -22.16
CA LEU A 26 17.58 -8.95 -21.65
C LEU A 26 16.95 -8.12 -22.76
N SER A 27 15.67 -8.35 -23.03
CA SER A 27 14.86 -7.49 -23.88
C SER A 27 14.73 -6.08 -23.28
N ASP A 28 14.44 -5.09 -24.11
CA ASP A 28 14.24 -3.72 -23.63
C ASP A 28 13.06 -3.59 -22.66
N ALA A 29 12.05 -4.44 -22.81
CA ALA A 29 10.93 -4.54 -21.89
C ALA A 29 11.37 -5.05 -20.50
N GLU A 30 12.21 -6.09 -20.45
CA GLU A 30 12.76 -6.61 -19.20
C GLU A 30 13.70 -5.61 -18.52
N LYS A 31 14.55 -4.94 -19.30
CA LYS A 31 15.42 -3.86 -18.81
C LYS A 31 14.59 -2.72 -18.23
N ARG A 32 13.48 -2.34 -18.88
CA ARG A 32 12.57 -1.30 -18.38
C ARG A 32 11.87 -1.71 -17.08
N ARG A 33 11.46 -2.97 -16.96
CA ARG A 33 10.85 -3.52 -15.74
C ARG A 33 11.83 -3.59 -14.57
N ASN A 34 13.12 -3.79 -14.84
CA ASN A 34 14.17 -3.86 -13.81
C ASN A 34 14.62 -2.49 -13.29
N ARG A 35 13.98 -1.38 -13.71
CA ARG A 35 14.27 -0.04 -13.21
C ARG A 35 13.34 0.31 -12.06
N LEU A 36 13.87 1.08 -11.11
CA LEU A 36 13.05 1.77 -10.12
C LEU A 36 12.21 2.83 -10.86
N ASN A 37 10.90 2.65 -10.88
CA ASN A 37 9.94 3.63 -11.38
C ASN A 37 9.32 4.37 -10.19
N GLY A 38 8.79 5.58 -10.41
CA GLY A 38 8.14 6.34 -9.33
C GLY A 38 7.07 5.52 -8.60
N ASN A 39 7.12 5.56 -7.27
CA ASN A 39 6.43 4.59 -6.40
C ASN A 39 4.93 4.86 -6.23
N CYS A 40 4.43 6.02 -6.67
CA CYS A 40 3.05 6.41 -6.49
C CYS A 40 2.46 6.95 -7.79
N THR A 41 1.30 6.44 -8.14
CA THR A 41 0.49 6.98 -9.24
C THR A 41 -0.72 7.65 -8.64
N TRP A 42 -0.92 8.93 -8.95
CA TRP A 42 -2.12 9.67 -8.59
C TRP A 42 -3.11 9.64 -9.76
N TYR A 43 -4.35 9.30 -9.44
CA TYR A 43 -5.48 9.37 -10.35
C TYR A 43 -6.46 10.42 -9.83
N TYR A 44 -6.86 11.35 -10.69
CA TYR A 44 -7.82 12.40 -10.33
C TYR A 44 -8.72 12.74 -11.51
N TYR A 45 -9.89 13.25 -11.19
CA TYR A 45 -10.87 13.70 -12.17
C TYR A 45 -10.48 15.09 -12.71
N ASP A 46 -10.55 15.25 -14.01
CA ASP A 46 -10.36 16.51 -14.73
C ASP A 46 -11.44 16.61 -15.82
N GLU A 47 -12.35 17.57 -15.66
CA GLU A 47 -13.51 17.78 -16.54
C GLU A 47 -13.07 18.13 -17.97
N ASP A 48 -11.95 18.85 -18.13
CA ASP A 48 -11.45 19.30 -19.43
C ASP A 48 -10.66 18.20 -20.18
N PHE A 49 -10.31 17.11 -19.49
CA PHE A 49 -9.59 16.00 -20.10
C PHE A 49 -10.55 15.03 -20.78
N MET A 50 -10.37 14.77 -22.08
CA MET A 50 -11.07 13.69 -22.78
C MET A 50 -10.08 12.70 -23.37
N GLY A 51 -9.78 11.66 -22.60
CA GLY A 51 -8.89 10.57 -22.97
C GLY A 51 -9.60 9.34 -23.51
N ARG A 52 -8.81 8.40 -24.00
CA ARG A 52 -9.24 7.04 -24.36
C ARG A 52 -8.25 6.04 -23.77
N LEU A 53 -8.75 4.93 -23.22
CA LEU A 53 -7.92 3.85 -22.70
C LEU A 53 -8.35 2.52 -23.31
N ASN A 54 -7.42 1.83 -23.96
CA ASN A 54 -7.64 0.48 -24.46
C ASN A 54 -7.46 -0.53 -23.33
N ALA A 55 -8.30 -1.58 -23.36
CA ALA A 55 -8.14 -2.70 -22.45
C ALA A 55 -6.83 -3.45 -22.68
N THR A 56 -6.18 -3.85 -21.60
CA THR A 56 -4.95 -4.66 -21.61
C THR A 56 -5.24 -6.16 -21.52
N LEU A 57 -6.49 -6.55 -21.22
CA LEU A 57 -6.95 -7.93 -21.11
C LEU A 57 -8.06 -8.20 -22.14
N PRO A 58 -8.12 -9.42 -22.70
CA PRO A 58 -9.17 -9.80 -23.62
C PRO A 58 -10.53 -9.80 -22.93
N GLY A 59 -11.57 -9.34 -23.63
CA GLY A 59 -12.96 -9.35 -23.14
C GLY A 59 -13.39 -8.10 -22.36
N ILE A 60 -12.49 -7.14 -22.11
CA ILE A 60 -12.84 -5.86 -21.49
C ILE A 60 -12.97 -4.79 -22.60
N PRO A 61 -14.08 -4.03 -22.67
CA PRO A 61 -14.24 -2.97 -23.66
C PRO A 61 -13.29 -1.79 -23.38
N PRO A 62 -12.89 -1.03 -24.42
CA PRO A 62 -12.12 0.20 -24.22
C PRO A 62 -12.98 1.26 -23.50
N LEU A 63 -12.32 2.12 -22.73
CA LEU A 63 -12.94 3.30 -22.12
C LEU A 63 -12.78 4.49 -23.07
N GLU A 64 -13.90 4.98 -23.57
CA GLU A 64 -14.01 6.24 -24.33
C GLU A 64 -14.42 7.38 -23.39
N ASN A 65 -14.08 8.62 -23.75
CA ASN A 65 -14.44 9.84 -22.99
C ASN A 65 -13.99 9.80 -21.51
N LEU A 66 -12.73 9.43 -21.28
CA LEU A 66 -12.15 9.35 -19.94
C LEU A 66 -11.77 10.74 -19.42
N HIS A 67 -12.41 11.18 -18.34
CA HIS A 67 -12.09 12.42 -17.60
C HIS A 67 -11.12 12.20 -16.43
N THR A 68 -10.27 11.17 -16.52
CA THR A 68 -9.32 10.82 -15.44
C THR A 68 -7.90 11.00 -15.92
N ARG A 69 -7.13 11.84 -15.21
CA ARG A 69 -5.69 11.97 -15.41
C ARG A 69 -4.92 11.00 -14.55
N LYS A 70 -3.71 10.67 -15.01
CA LYS A 70 -2.75 9.81 -14.34
C LYS A 70 -1.41 10.53 -14.27
N GLU A 71 -0.89 10.71 -13.07
CA GLU A 71 0.41 11.34 -12.85
C GLU A 71 1.28 10.51 -11.92
N ILE A 72 2.60 10.59 -12.10
CA ILE A 72 3.55 9.98 -11.17
C ILE A 72 3.81 10.98 -10.05
N LEU A 73 3.48 10.58 -8.83
CA LEU A 73 3.72 11.38 -7.64
C LEU A 73 5.06 10.99 -7.03
N LEU A 74 5.96 11.97 -6.91
CA LEU A 74 7.15 11.86 -6.08
C LEU A 74 6.77 12.33 -4.67
N LEU A 75 6.61 11.37 -3.75
CA LEU A 75 6.41 11.71 -2.35
C LEU A 75 7.73 12.26 -1.77
N PRO A 76 7.68 13.34 -0.98
CA PRO A 76 8.87 13.85 -0.32
C PRO A 76 9.35 12.85 0.74
N ASP A 77 10.66 12.85 1.00
CA ASP A 77 11.23 12.17 2.16
C ASP A 77 10.65 12.83 3.43
N PHE A 78 9.90 12.07 4.24
CA PHE A 78 9.28 12.58 5.46
C PHE A 78 9.77 11.77 6.67
N GLU A 79 10.25 12.47 7.70
CA GLU A 79 10.50 11.87 9.01
C GLU A 79 9.16 11.59 9.71
N THR A 80 8.85 10.32 9.88
CA THR A 80 7.58 9.91 10.48
C THR A 80 7.56 10.24 11.97
N ASN A 81 6.67 11.13 12.39
CA ASN A 81 6.42 11.40 13.81
C ASN A 81 5.14 10.67 14.26
N PHE A 82 5.30 9.50 14.88
CA PHE A 82 4.18 8.66 15.34
C PHE A 82 3.48 9.16 16.63
N LYS A 83 3.45 10.47 16.87
CA LYS A 83 2.77 11.07 18.02
C LYS A 83 1.36 11.51 17.66
N LEU A 84 0.50 11.63 18.67
CA LEU A 84 -0.79 12.28 18.52
C LEU A 84 -0.57 13.73 18.03
N CYS A 85 -1.24 14.07 16.92
CA CYS A 85 -1.21 15.41 16.38
C CYS A 85 -1.82 16.40 17.38
N LYS A 86 -1.27 17.61 17.44
CA LYS A 86 -1.87 18.69 18.23
C LYS A 86 -3.29 18.94 17.74
N GLY A 87 -4.27 18.91 18.65
CA GLY A 87 -5.69 19.12 18.33
C GLY A 87 -6.43 17.86 17.86
N VAL A 88 -5.86 16.66 18.04
CA VAL A 88 -6.61 15.43 17.78
C VAL A 88 -7.80 15.30 18.73
N LEU A 89 -8.98 15.04 18.15
CA LEU A 89 -10.21 14.80 18.89
C LEU A 89 -10.27 13.32 19.29
N MET A 90 -10.48 13.06 20.58
CA MET A 90 -10.53 11.70 21.13
C MET A 90 -11.62 11.61 22.19
N GLY A 91 -11.93 10.39 22.61
CA GLY A 91 -12.83 10.19 23.74
C GLY A 91 -14.23 10.70 23.43
N THR A 92 -14.75 11.56 24.30
CA THR A 92 -16.06 12.20 24.15
C THR A 92 -16.14 13.20 23.00
N GLU A 93 -15.00 13.72 22.55
CA GLU A 93 -14.91 14.67 21.44
C GLU A 93 -14.65 13.98 20.09
N ALA A 94 -14.49 12.65 20.08
CA ALA A 94 -14.19 11.90 18.86
C ALA A 94 -15.26 12.13 17.77
N PRO A 95 -14.88 12.09 16.47
CA PRO A 95 -15.84 12.21 15.39
C PRO A 95 -16.97 11.18 15.50
N ALA A 96 -18.13 11.53 14.94
CA ALA A 96 -19.28 10.65 14.94
C ALA A 96 -18.91 9.24 14.44
N HIS A 97 -19.51 8.22 15.06
CA HIS A 97 -19.30 6.80 14.77
C HIS A 97 -17.95 6.20 15.22
N PHE A 98 -17.04 6.97 15.82
CA PHE A 98 -15.89 6.39 16.51
C PHE A 98 -16.31 5.86 17.89
N PRO A 99 -16.07 4.57 18.19
CA PRO A 99 -16.50 3.99 19.46
C PRO A 99 -15.65 4.55 20.61
N THR A 100 -16.31 4.92 21.70
CA THR A 100 -15.67 5.33 22.95
C THR A 100 -16.47 4.82 24.14
N LEU A 101 -15.77 4.36 25.17
CA LEU A 101 -16.39 4.02 26.46
C LEU A 101 -16.44 5.23 27.41
N GLN A 102 -15.78 6.33 27.06
CA GLN A 102 -15.65 7.51 27.94
C GLN A 102 -16.94 8.34 28.07
N THR A 103 -17.99 7.97 27.34
CA THR A 103 -19.33 8.58 27.45
C THR A 103 -20.14 8.01 28.63
N LEU A 104 -19.67 6.93 29.26
CA LEU A 104 -20.36 6.25 30.36
C LEU A 104 -19.42 6.11 31.56
N GLU A 105 -19.98 6.13 32.77
CA GLU A 105 -19.23 5.77 33.97
C GLU A 105 -19.10 4.24 34.06
N PHE A 106 -17.87 3.73 34.16
CA PHE A 106 -17.61 2.30 34.33
C PHE A 106 -16.40 2.05 35.22
N THR A 107 -16.33 0.85 35.77
CA THR A 107 -15.13 0.31 36.44
C THR A 107 -14.57 -0.83 35.60
N SER A 108 -13.25 -1.01 35.59
CA SER A 108 -12.60 -2.08 34.85
C SER A 108 -11.89 -3.04 35.79
N GLN A 109 -12.03 -4.34 35.53
CA GLN A 109 -11.35 -5.39 36.28
C GLN A 109 -10.94 -6.50 35.31
N LEU A 110 -9.69 -6.98 35.43
CA LEU A 110 -9.24 -8.15 34.70
C LEU A 110 -9.84 -9.41 35.32
N LYS A 111 -10.63 -10.16 34.55
CA LYS A 111 -11.28 -11.40 34.99
C LYS A 111 -11.17 -12.47 33.91
N TYR A 112 -11.04 -13.71 34.33
CA TYR A 112 -11.26 -14.86 33.45
C TYR A 112 -12.75 -15.00 33.14
N ALA A 113 -13.23 -14.22 32.17
CA ALA A 113 -14.59 -14.29 31.66
C ALA A 113 -14.58 -15.20 30.42
N LYS A 114 -15.36 -16.28 30.44
CA LYS A 114 -15.52 -17.21 29.31
C LYS A 114 -16.36 -16.57 28.19
N ILE A 115 -15.85 -15.49 27.59
CA ILE A 115 -16.52 -14.74 26.53
C ILE A 115 -16.18 -15.39 25.19
N SER A 116 -17.21 -15.76 24.43
CA SER A 116 -17.06 -16.26 23.06
C SER A 116 -16.97 -15.06 22.11
N ILE A 117 -15.76 -14.68 21.70
CA ILE A 117 -15.55 -13.60 20.72
C ILE A 117 -15.72 -14.12 19.28
N PHE A 118 -15.34 -15.37 19.07
CA PHE A 118 -15.52 -16.09 17.81
C PHE A 118 -16.52 -17.22 18.05
N ARG A 119 -17.36 -17.55 17.07
CA ARG A 119 -18.14 -18.80 17.13
C ARG A 119 -17.17 -19.97 16.96
N GLY A 120 -17.16 -20.86 17.95
CA GLY A 120 -16.93 -22.28 17.72
C GLY A 120 -18.19 -22.92 17.16
#